data_AF-A0A023B4L0-F1
#
_entry.id   AF-A0A023B4L0-F1
#
_cell.length_a   1.000
_cell.length_b   1.000
_cell.length_c   1.000
_cell.angle_alpha   90.00
_cell.angle_beta   90.00
_cell.angle_gamma   90.00
#
_symmetry.space_group_name_H-M   'P 1'
#
loop_
_entity.id
_entity.type
_entity.pdbx_description
1 polymer ?
#
loop_
_entity_poly.entity_id
_entity_poly.type
_entity_poly.pdbx_seq_one_letter_code
_entity_poly.pdbx_strand_id
1 'polypeptide(L)' 'SRAELEKQVEKQLKLGVIRPSKSKCAAAPHFVKKKTGEWRCVLDYRRVNQSMAADSYPPEF' A
#
# COMPACT_ATOMS: atom_id res chain seq x y z
N SER A 1 5.75 11.31 -8.40
CA SER A 1 5.96 12.66 -7.84
C SER A 1 5.15 12.79 -6.56
N ARG A 2 5.49 13.71 -5.65
CA ARG A 2 4.72 13.96 -4.42
C ARG A 2 3.24 14.28 -4.69
N ALA A 3 2.94 14.96 -5.80
CA ALA A 3 1.57 15.27 -6.22
C ALA A 3 0.73 14.02 -6.52
N GLU A 4 1.30 13.00 -7.17
CA GLU A 4 0.56 11.75 -7.44
C GLU A 4 0.29 10.98 -6.13
N LEU A 5 1.21 11.05 -5.17
CA LEU A 5 1.01 10.48 -3.84
C LEU A 5 -0.18 11.13 -3.13
N GLU A 6 -0.20 12.46 -3.07
CA GLU A 6 -1.27 13.21 -2.41
C GLU A 6 -2.63 12.92 -3.05
N LYS A 7 -2.70 12.90 -4.39
CA LYS A 7 -3.91 12.54 -5.14
C LYS A 7 -4.41 11.13 -4.82
N GLN A 8 -3.52 10.14 -4.78
CA GLN A 8 -3.92 8.76 -4.50
C GLN A 8 -4.33 8.58 -3.03
N VAL A 9 -3.62 9.23 -2.10
CA VAL A 9 -3.97 9.22 -0.66
C VAL A 9 -5.35 9.84 -0.46
N GLU A 10 -5.62 11.00 -1.05
CA GLU A 10 -6.94 11.66 -0.94
C GLU A 10 -8.06 10.77 -1.50
N LYS A 11 -7.83 10.15 -2.67
CA LYS A 11 -8.80 9.21 -3.26
C LYS A 11 -9.09 8.04 -2.32
N GLN A 12 -8.06 7.42 -1.74
CA GLN A 12 -8.26 6.26 -0.84
C GLN A 12 -8.89 6.65 0.50
N LEU A 13 -8.60 7.85 1.00
CA LEU A 13 -9.30 8.42 2.17
C LEU A 13 -10.80 8.61 1.87
N LYS A 14 -11.15 9.18 0.71
CA LYS A 14 -12.56 9.36 0.29
C LYS A 14 -13.30 8.04 0.10
N LEU A 15 -12.61 7.00 -0.39
CA LEU A 15 -13.15 5.65 -0.51
C LEU A 15 -13.25 4.91 0.84
N GLY A 16 -12.68 5.45 1.92
CA GLY A 16 -12.66 4.80 3.24
C GLY A 16 -11.72 3.60 3.35
N VAL A 17 -10.85 3.37 2.37
CA VAL A 17 -9.90 2.23 2.35
C VAL A 17 -8.77 2.44 3.35
N ILE A 18 -8.36 3.69 3.56
CA ILE A 18 -7.31 4.07 4.52
C ILE A 18 -7.82 5.14 5.48
N ARG A 19 -7.10 5.31 6.60
CA ARG A 19 -7.35 6.37 7.59
C ARG A 19 -6.03 6.91 8.16
N PRO A 20 -6.01 8.14 8.70
CA PRO A 20 -4.87 8.63 9.47
C PRO A 20 -4.56 7.69 10.65
N SER A 21 -3.28 7.45 10.88
CA SER A 21 -2.79 6.54 11.93
C SER A 21 -1.58 7.16 12.62
N LYS A 22 -1.40 6.82 13.90
CA LYS A 22 -0.20 7.12 14.70
C LYS A 22 0.57 5.84 15.06
N SER A 23 0.52 4.83 14.20
CA SER A 23 1.18 3.54 14.43
C SER A 23 2.70 3.71 14.54
N LYS A 24 3.33 2.90 15.39
CA LYS A 24 4.80 2.84 15.51
C LYS A 24 5.47 2.24 14.27
N CYS A 25 4.71 1.56 13.42
CA CYS A 25 5.15 0.99 12.15
C CYS A 25 4.69 1.85 10.98
N ALA A 26 5.59 2.11 10.04
CA ALA A 26 5.30 2.81 8.78
C ALA A 26 6.09 2.16 7.64
N ALA A 27 5.53 2.21 6.42
CA ALA A 27 6.17 1.79 5.20
C ALA A 27 6.16 2.94 4.20
N ALA A 28 7.25 3.13 3.47
CA ALA A 28 7.34 4.20 2.47
C ALA A 28 6.55 3.82 1.20
N PRO A 29 5.73 4.72 0.64
CA PRO A 29 5.06 4.51 -0.63
C PRO A 29 6.03 4.63 -1.81
N HIS A 30 5.96 3.68 -2.72
CA HIS A 30 6.71 3.61 -3.96
C HIS A 30 5.75 3.65 -5.16
N PHE A 31 6.12 4.36 -6.23
CA PHE A 31 5.26 4.54 -7.39
C PHE A 31 5.82 3.83 -8.60
N VAL A 32 5.03 2.92 -9.16
CA VAL A 32 5.37 2.19 -10.39
C VAL A 32 4.33 2.47 -11.47
N LYS A 33 4.77 2.62 -12.72
CA LYS A 33 3.85 2.73 -13.87
C LYS A 33 3.32 1.35 -14.24
N LYS A 34 2.00 1.24 -14.43
CA LYS A 34 1.38 0.11 -15.12
C LYS A 34 1.73 0.16 -16.61
N LYS A 35 1.59 -0.98 -17.30
CA LYS A 35 1.66 -1.04 -18.77
C LYS A 35 0.61 -0.15 -19.44
N THR A 36 -0.52 0.10 -18.76
CA THR A 36 -1.60 1.00 -19.20
C THR A 36 -1.27 2.49 -19.02
N GLY A 37 -0.10 2.84 -18.46
CA GLY A 37 0.30 4.22 -18.19
C GLY A 37 -0.15 4.78 -16.83
N GLU A 38 -1.07 4.11 -16.13
CA GLU A 38 -1.54 4.51 -14.80
C GLU A 38 -0.48 4.25 -13.72
N TRP A 39 -0.39 5.10 -12.69
CA TRP A 39 0.49 4.91 -11.55
C TRP A 39 -0.15 4.01 -10.47
N ARG A 40 0.61 3.05 -9.94
CA ARG A 40 0.27 2.35 -8.69
C ARG A 40 1.17 2.81 -7.56
N CYS A 41 0.56 3.22 -6.45
CA CYS A 41 1.21 3.24 -5.15
C CYS A 41 1.37 1.80 -4.64
N VAL A 42 2.60 1.44 -4.29
CA VAL A 42 2.99 0.17 -3.70
C VAL A 42 3.73 0.47 -2.41
N LEU A 43 3.34 -0.17 -1.31
CA LEU A 43 4.02 -0.01 -0.03
C LEU A 43 5.05 -1.14 0.14
N ASP A 44 6.25 -0.78 0.58
CA ASP A 44 7.29 -1.76 0.87
C ASP A 44 7.07 -2.40 2.25
N TYR A 45 6.34 -3.52 2.26
CA TYR A 45 6.04 -4.27 3.48
C TYR A 45 7.11 -5.32 3.85
N ARG A 46 8.26 -5.40 3.15
CA ARG A 46 9.24 -6.49 3.36
C ARG A 46 9.68 -6.64 4.82
N ARG A 47 10.00 -5.53 5.49
CA ARG A 47 10.41 -5.54 6.90
C ARG A 47 9.27 -5.92 7.85
N VAL A 48 8.05 -5.50 7.53
CA VAL A 48 6.86 -5.82 8.33
C VAL A 48 6.54 -7.31 8.19
N ASN A 49 6.57 -7.84 6.97
CA ASN A 49 6.30 -9.25 6.68
C ASN A 49 7.31 -10.20 7.35
N GLN A 50 8.58 -9.80 7.50
CA GLN A 50 9.58 -10.58 8.24
C GLN A 50 9.25 -10.76 9.73
N SER A 51 8.48 -9.84 10.31
CA SER A 51 8.06 -9.89 11.71
C SER A 51 6.69 -10.55 11.92
N MET A 52 6.00 -10.93 10.84
CA MET A 52 4.67 -11.53 10.88
C MET A 52 4.77 -13.05 10.74
N ALA A 53 3.89 -13.78 11.42
CA ALA A 53 3.72 -15.21 11.16
C ALA A 53 3.01 -15.40 9.82
N ALA A 54 3.57 -16.23 8.94
CA ALA A 54 2.93 -16.58 7.68
C ALA A 54 1.75 -17.52 7.96
N ASP A 55 0.57 -17.13 7.49
CA ASP A 55 -0.60 -18.00 7.46
C ASP A 55 -0.83 -18.47 6.02
N SER A 56 -1.00 -19.78 5.83
CA SER A 56 -1.17 -20.40 4.52
C SER A 56 -2.51 -21.10 4.48
N TYR A 57 -3.55 -20.36 4.12
CA TYR A 57 -4.83 -20.96 3.75
C TYR A 57 -4.70 -21.61 2.36
N PRO A 58 -5.07 -22.88 2.18
CA PRO A 58 -4.98 -23.53 0.88
C PRO A 58 -5.90 -22.79 -0.11
N PRO A 59 -5.42 -22.49 -1.34
CA PRO A 59 -6.32 -21.98 -2.37
C PRO A 59 -7.38 -23.04 -2.65
N GLU A 60 -8.66 -22.65 -2.61
CA GLU A 60 -9.76 -23.54 -2.96
C GLU A 60 -9.57 -24.04 -4.41
N PHE A 61 -9.69 -25.35 -4.61
CA PHE A 61 -9.49 -26.03 -5.90
C PHE A 61 -10.55 -25.65 -6.93
#